data_AF-A0A5K1F9Y2-F1
#
_entry.id   AF-A0A5K1F9Y2-F1
#
_cell.length_a   1.000
_cell.length_b   1.000
_cell.length_c   1.000
_cell.angle_alpha   90.00
_cell.angle_beta   90.00
_cell.angle_gamma   90.00
#
_symmetry.space_group_name_H-M   'P 1'
#
loop_
_entity.id
_entity.type
_entity.pdbx_description
1 polymer ?
#
loop_
_entity_poly.entity_id
_entity_poly.type
_entity_poly.pdbx_seq_one_letter_code
_entity_poly.pdbx_strand_id
1 'polypeptide(L)' 'KKIIPKAVSDIKLISAGKILENSRTVGQTRTPFGDVPGGSITMHVVVQPSLPKAKT' A
#
# COMPACT_ATOMS: atom_id res chain seq x y z
N LYS A 1 12.05 14.71 -10.93
CA LYS A 1 12.14 13.26 -11.20
C LYS A 1 10.74 12.72 -11.45
N LYS A 2 10.48 12.06 -12.58
CA LYS A 2 9.17 11.46 -12.89
C LYS A 2 9.11 10.08 -12.22
N ILE A 3 8.28 9.92 -11.19
CA ILE A 3 8.07 8.66 -10.48
C ILE A 3 6.80 8.05 -11.07
N ILE A 4 6.96 7.01 -11.88
CA ILE A 4 5.84 6.29 -12.50
C ILE A 4 5.94 4.83 -12.03
N PRO A 5 4.87 4.28 -11.42
CA PRO A 5 4.83 2.85 -11.14
C PRO A 5 4.79 2.07 -12.46
N LYS A 6 5.68 1.10 -12.63
CA LYS A 6 5.74 0.23 -13.81
C LYS A 6 5.09 -1.13 -13.54
N ALA A 7 5.10 -1.56 -12.30
CA ALA A 7 4.48 -2.79 -11.83
C ALA A 7 3.76 -2.59 -10.50
N VAL A 8 2.85 -3.51 -10.16
CA VAL A 8 2.15 -3.53 -8.87
C VAL A 8 3.12 -3.59 -7.69
N SER A 9 4.27 -4.25 -7.88
CA SER A 9 5.35 -4.33 -6.88
C SER A 9 5.97 -2.98 -6.53
N ASP A 10 5.81 -1.97 -7.40
CA ASP A 10 6.32 -0.62 -7.14
C ASP A 10 5.39 0.18 -6.22
N ILE A 11 4.24 -0.38 -5.84
CA ILE A 11 3.21 0.31 -5.08
C ILE A 11 3.09 -0.31 -3.69
N LYS A 12 3.09 0.54 -2.66
CA LYS A 12 2.76 0.15 -1.29
C LYS A 12 1.54 0.95 -0.82
N LEU A 13 0.52 0.25 -0.37
CA LEU A 13 -0.64 0.83 0.30
C LEU A 13 -0.35 0.93 1.79
N ILE A 14 -0.70 2.06 2.40
CA ILE A 14 -0.51 2.33 3.82
C ILE A 14 -1.84 2.78 4.42
N SER A 15 -2.28 2.09 5.48
CA SER A 15 -3.45 2.46 6.27
C SER A 15 -3.10 2.45 7.76
N ALA A 16 -3.55 3.47 8.50
CA ALA A 16 -3.31 3.61 9.93
C ALA A 16 -1.83 3.38 10.35
N GLY A 17 -0.88 3.84 9.53
CA GLY A 17 0.57 3.69 9.78
C GLY A 17 1.17 2.32 9.44
N LYS A 18 0.41 1.39 8.88
CA LYS A 18 0.88 0.05 8.48
C LYS A 18 0.86 -0.12 6.96
N ILE A 19 1.86 -0.78 6.41
CA ILE A 19 1.87 -1.22 5.00
C ILE A 19 0.94 -2.42 4.87
N LEU A 20 0.08 -2.41 3.85
CA LEU A 20 -0.84 -3.51 3.55
C LEU A 20 -0.10 -4.58 2.75
N GLU A 21 -0.24 -5.83 3.18
CA GLU A 21 0.28 -7.00 2.47
C GLU A 21 -0.70 -7.44 1.38
N ASN A 22 -0.19 -7.75 0.18
CA ASN A 22 -1.03 -8.17 -0.96
C ASN A 22 -1.78 -9.49 -0.72
N SER A 23 -1.33 -10.31 0.22
CA SER A 23 -1.96 -11.58 0.60
C SER A 23 -3.16 -11.41 1.55
N ARG A 24 -3.38 -10.20 2.09
CA ARG A 24 -4.45 -9.92 3.06
C ARG A 24 -5.59 -9.16 2.43
N THR A 25 -6.79 -9.39 2.93
CA THR A 25 -7.97 -8.60 2.55
C THR A 25 -8.03 -7.30 3.36
N VAL A 26 -8.74 -6.30 2.85
CA VAL A 26 -8.95 -5.02 3.56
C VAL A 26 -9.63 -5.22 4.92
N GLY A 27 -10.52 -6.21 5.04
CA GLY A 27 -11.17 -6.54 6.31
C GLY A 27 -10.20 -7.04 7.38
N GLN A 28 -9.10 -7.68 6.99
CA GLN A 28 -8.06 -8.20 7.89
C GLN A 28 -7.02 -7.15 8.28
N THR A 29 -6.87 -6.08 7.49
CA THR A 29 -5.97 -4.95 7.79
C THR A 29 -6.67 -3.82 8.52
N ARG A 30 -7.99 -3.95 8.71
CA ARG A 30 -8.83 -3.02 9.45
C ARG A 30 -8.33 -2.85 10.88
N THR A 31 -8.15 -1.61 11.31
CA THR A 31 -7.78 -1.34 12.70
C THR A 31 -9.03 -1.18 13.58
N PRO A 32 -8.98 -1.57 14.86
CA PRO A 32 -10.16 -1.54 15.74
C PRO A 32 -10.78 -0.15 15.92
N PHE A 33 -9.98 0.92 15.76
CA PHE A 33 -10.38 2.30 16.02
C PHE A 33 -10.16 3.25 14.83
N GLY A 34 -9.57 2.79 13.72
CA GLY A 34 -9.22 3.66 12.59
C GLY A 34 -10.36 3.91 11.61
N ASP A 35 -11.44 3.11 11.69
CA ASP A 35 -12.49 3.14 10.67
C ASP A 35 -13.85 3.42 11.30
N VAL A 36 -14.41 4.59 11.01
CA VAL A 36 -15.76 4.98 11.41
C VAL A 36 -16.79 4.24 10.54
N PRO A 37 -17.78 3.52 11.10
CA PRO A 37 -18.86 2.91 10.33
C PRO A 37 -19.58 3.94 9.44
N GLY A 38 -19.75 3.63 8.15
CA GLY A 38 -20.33 4.54 7.17
C GLY A 38 -19.38 5.64 6.67
N GLY A 39 -18.17 5.75 7.21
CA GLY A 39 -17.13 6.66 6.74
C GLY A 39 -16.28 6.05 5.62
N SER A 40 -15.68 6.92 4.79
CA SER A 40 -14.68 6.52 3.81
C SER A 40 -13.32 6.29 4.47
N ILE A 41 -12.59 5.27 4.02
CA ILE A 41 -11.22 5.00 4.47
C ILE A 41 -10.25 5.65 3.47
N THR A 42 -9.40 6.54 3.96
CA THR A 42 -8.30 7.12 3.16
C THR A 42 -7.01 6.35 3.42
N MET A 43 -6.42 5.83 2.35
CA MET A 43 -5.11 5.15 2.40
C MET A 43 -4.05 5.99 1.70
N HIS A 44 -2.82 5.94 2.20
CA HIS A 44 -1.68 6.55 1.55
C HIS A 44 -1.09 5.55 0.54
N VAL A 45 -0.72 6.05 -0.63
CA VAL A 45 -0.04 5.25 -1.66
C VAL A 45 1.37 5.76 -1.82
N VAL A 46 2.35 4.87 -1.68
CA VAL A 46 3.75 5.17 -1.93
C VAL A 46 4.19 4.45 -3.20
N VAL A 47 4.72 5.21 -4.15
CA VAL A 47 5.36 4.65 -5.33
C VAL A 47 6.85 4.53 -5.06
N GLN A 48 7.32 3.30 -4.90
CA GLN A 48 8.71 2.93 -4.73
C GLN A 48 9.14 2.08 -5.93
N PRO A 49 9.76 2.67 -6.97
CA PRO A 49 10.25 1.92 -8.12
C PRO A 49 11.18 0.79 -7.67
N SER A 50 10.88 -0.44 -8.07
CA SER A 50 11.77 -1.56 -7.86
C SER A 50 13.06 -1.34 -8.67
N LEU A 51 14.20 -1.40 -7.99
CA LEU A 51 15.49 -1.42 -8.69
C LEU A 51 15.54 -2.72 -9.49
N PRO A 52 15.93 -2.71 -10.79
CA PRO A 52 16.17 -3.93 -11.52
C PRO A 52 17.16 -4.77 -10.70
N LYS A 53 16.78 -6.01 -10.35
CA LYS A 53 17.73 -6.98 -9.81
C LYS A 53 18.89 -7.02 -10.82
N ALA A 54 20.09 -6.62 -10.38
CA ALA A 54 21.28 -6.86 -11.17
C ALA A 54 21.30 -8.37 -11.47
N LYS A 55 21.31 -8.73 -12.75
CA LYS A 55 21.58 -10.11 -13.15
C LYS A 55 23.04 -10.36 -12.78
N THR A 56 23.27 -11.18 -11.76
CA THR A 56 24.54 -11.88 -11.55
C THR A 56 24.67 -12.95 -12.61
#